data_AF-A0A7C5I919-F1
#
_entry.id   AF-A0A7C5I919-F1
#
_cell.length_a   1.000
_cell.length_b   1.000
_cell.length_c   1.000
_cell.angle_alpha   90.00
_cell.angle_beta   90.00
_cell.angle_gamma   90.00
#
_symmetry.space_group_name_H-M   'P 1'
#
loop_
_entity.id
_entity.type
_entity.pdbx_description
1 polymer ?
#
loop_
_entity_poly.entity_id
_entity_poly.type
_entity_poly.pdbx_seq_one_letter_code
_entity_poly.pdbx_strand_id
1 'polypeptide(L)'
;MGYSTSMPPGGSGGRAGEVAEAAAFFVAVLGYLWLLVIPLPWTGVLLVAGVALSWRRRRLTAQELGLSWRPLASCWRSWAPLWILSAGLVLGLGHGRLFHLRTLTDGGAYFAWSALQQVVYQSMTYLPLRESVGGRRRAAALAGLAFAAVHAPNPILIPATLVWGTVSSLLFERCRSVWGLALLQTMLSSALLWIAPPHLSRSFRIGPYYFRGGAGGQGGGRWMPPVRSEPSSM
;
A
#
# COMPACT_ATOMS: atom_id res chain seq x y z
N MET A 1 5.50 -1.43 -33.02
CA MET A 1 6.66 -2.19 -32.51
C MET A 1 6.24 -2.94 -31.26
N GLY A 2 5.88 -4.21 -31.40
CA GLY A 2 5.48 -5.07 -30.29
C GLY A 2 6.72 -5.67 -29.63
N TYR A 3 6.89 -5.47 -28.33
CA TYR A 3 7.87 -6.19 -27.53
C TYR A 3 7.30 -7.59 -27.24
N SER A 4 7.68 -8.59 -28.04
CA SER A 4 7.52 -9.99 -27.66
C SER A 4 8.48 -10.29 -26.50
N THR A 5 7.94 -10.32 -25.28
CA THR A 5 8.65 -10.82 -24.10
C THR A 5 8.39 -12.32 -24.01
N SER A 6 9.18 -13.12 -24.74
CA SER A 6 9.29 -14.55 -24.42
C SER A 6 10.12 -14.67 -23.14
N MET A 7 9.45 -14.69 -22.00
CA MET A 7 10.06 -15.05 -20.72
C MET A 7 10.53 -16.51 -20.77
N PRO A 8 11.72 -16.84 -20.23
CA PRO A 8 12.18 -18.21 -20.15
C PRO A 8 11.20 -19.04 -19.29
N PRO A 9 11.03 -20.33 -19.58
CA PRO A 9 10.13 -21.19 -18.83
C PRO A 9 10.73 -21.44 -17.44
N GLY A 10 10.39 -20.58 -16.47
CA GLY A 10 10.57 -20.89 -15.06
C GLY A 10 9.79 -22.17 -14.76
N GLY A 11 10.50 -23.22 -14.34
CA GLY A 11 9.90 -24.51 -14.01
C GLY A 11 8.73 -24.35 -13.04
N SER A 12 7.73 -25.21 -13.15
CA SER A 12 6.51 -25.19 -12.30
C SER A 12 6.82 -25.13 -10.80
N GLY A 13 7.95 -25.72 -10.37
CA GLY A 13 8.44 -25.65 -8.98
C GLY A 13 8.84 -24.26 -8.50
N GLY A 14 9.38 -23.39 -9.38
CA GLY A 14 9.71 -22.01 -9.04
C GLY A 14 8.46 -21.16 -8.79
N ARG A 15 7.45 -21.29 -9.66
CA ARG A 15 6.18 -20.54 -9.56
C ARG A 15 5.39 -20.90 -8.30
N ALA A 16 5.33 -22.19 -7.95
CA ALA A 16 4.67 -22.62 -6.72
C ALA A 16 5.38 -22.09 -5.47
N GLY A 17 6.71 -22.04 -5.49
CA GLY A 17 7.53 -21.48 -4.39
C GLY A 17 7.27 -19.99 -4.16
N GLU A 18 7.13 -19.20 -5.22
CA GLU A 18 6.87 -17.76 -5.11
C GLU A 18 5.47 -17.44 -4.57
N VAL A 19 4.45 -18.22 -4.96
CA VAL A 19 3.10 -18.07 -4.40
C VAL A 19 3.06 -18.49 -2.94
N ALA A 20 3.76 -19.57 -2.58
CA ALA A 20 3.88 -20.00 -1.20
C ALA A 20 4.59 -18.93 -0.35
N GLU A 21 5.65 -18.30 -0.88
CA GLU A 21 6.32 -17.16 -0.25
C GLU A 21 5.38 -15.96 -0.06
N ALA A 22 4.61 -15.60 -1.10
CA ALA A 22 3.62 -14.54 -1.03
C ALA A 22 2.53 -14.82 0.01
N ALA A 23 2.02 -16.05 0.05
CA ALA A 23 1.02 -16.48 1.02
C ALA A 23 1.58 -16.48 2.45
N ALA A 24 2.80 -16.99 2.65
CA ALA A 24 3.48 -16.97 3.95
C ALA A 24 3.72 -15.53 4.44
N PHE A 25 4.17 -14.64 3.54
CA PHE A 25 4.33 -13.23 3.85
C PHE A 25 2.99 -12.57 4.23
N PHE A 26 1.94 -12.83 3.46
CA PHE A 26 0.60 -12.32 3.73
C PHE A 26 0.07 -12.78 5.10
N VAL A 27 0.20 -14.07 5.42
CA VAL A 27 -0.17 -14.63 6.73
C VAL A 27 0.66 -14.00 7.84
N ALA A 28 1.97 -13.82 7.65
CA ALA A 28 2.84 -13.16 8.62
C ALA A 28 2.45 -11.70 8.86
N VAL A 29 2.07 -10.95 7.82
CA VAL A 29 1.55 -9.58 7.93
C VAL A 29 0.23 -9.56 8.71
N LEU A 30 -0.72 -10.44 8.38
CA LEU A 30 -1.98 -10.54 9.12
C LEU A 30 -1.75 -10.90 10.59
N GLY A 31 -0.90 -11.90 10.87
CA GLY A 31 -0.53 -12.28 12.24
C GLY A 31 0.16 -11.13 13.00
N TYR A 32 1.05 -10.39 12.33
CA TYR A 32 1.69 -9.22 12.90
C TYR A 32 0.69 -8.12 13.26
N LEU A 33 -0.24 -7.82 12.36
CA LEU A 33 -1.24 -6.75 12.55
C LEU A 33 -2.33 -7.11 13.55
N TRP A 34 -2.79 -8.37 13.57
CA TRP A 34 -3.91 -8.80 14.40
C TRP A 34 -3.52 -9.40 15.74
N LEU A 35 -2.39 -10.12 15.83
CA LEU A 35 -2.01 -10.87 17.02
C LEU A 35 -0.84 -10.23 17.77
N LEU A 36 0.19 -9.80 17.06
CA LEU A 36 1.45 -9.31 17.66
C LEU A 36 1.42 -7.83 18.02
N VAL A 37 0.24 -7.28 18.30
CA VAL A 37 -0.08 -5.86 18.55
C VAL A 37 1.00 -5.12 19.35
N ILE A 38 2.03 -4.65 18.65
CA ILE A 38 3.13 -3.76 19.05
C ILE A 38 3.65 -3.96 20.51
N PRO A 39 4.25 -5.11 20.89
CA PRO A 39 5.20 -5.13 22.01
C PRO A 39 6.64 -5.36 21.54
N LEU A 40 6.87 -5.82 20.30
CA LEU A 40 8.22 -6.07 19.77
C LEU A 40 8.47 -5.29 18.46
N PRO A 41 9.07 -4.09 18.52
CA PRO A 41 9.36 -3.27 17.33
C PRO A 41 10.26 -3.98 16.31
N TRP A 42 11.06 -4.96 16.75
CA TRP A 42 11.95 -5.76 15.90
C TRP A 42 11.22 -6.71 14.96
N THR A 43 9.96 -7.07 15.22
CA THR A 43 9.22 -7.99 14.33
C THR A 43 8.91 -7.36 12.97
N GLY A 44 8.77 -6.03 12.90
CA GLY A 44 8.73 -5.30 11.63
C GLY A 44 10.02 -5.43 10.82
N VAL A 45 11.18 -5.52 11.49
CA VAL A 45 12.47 -5.76 10.84
C VAL A 45 12.50 -7.14 10.19
N LEU A 46 11.89 -8.16 10.80
CA LEU A 46 11.80 -9.50 10.21
C LEU A 46 10.96 -9.50 8.94
N LEU A 47 9.85 -8.75 8.89
CA LEU A 47 9.05 -8.59 7.68
C LEU A 47 9.86 -7.89 6.58
N VAL A 48 10.54 -6.79 6.90
CA VAL A 48 11.42 -6.07 5.95
C VAL A 48 12.56 -6.96 5.45
N ALA A 49 13.18 -7.73 6.34
CA ALA A 49 14.22 -8.69 6.00
C ALA A 49 13.68 -9.80 5.09
N GLY A 50 12.47 -10.30 5.34
CA GLY A 50 11.77 -11.25 4.48
C GLY A 50 11.53 -10.70 3.07
N VAL A 51 11.09 -9.44 2.96
CA VAL A 51 10.94 -8.74 1.67
C VAL A 51 12.28 -8.61 0.95
N ALA A 52 13.33 -8.15 1.64
CA ALA A 52 14.66 -8.00 1.06
C ALA A 52 15.26 -9.34 0.60
N LEU A 53 15.07 -10.40 1.39
CA LEU A 53 15.48 -11.75 1.03
C LEU A 53 14.71 -12.26 -0.20
N SER A 54 13.41 -11.99 -0.26
CA SER A 54 12.59 -12.30 -1.43
C SER A 54 13.12 -11.64 -2.70
N TRP A 55 13.41 -10.34 -2.63
CA TRP A 55 13.95 -9.59 -3.77
C TRP A 55 15.30 -10.12 -4.20
N ARG A 56 16.17 -10.48 -3.25
CA ARG A 56 17.47 -11.07 -3.54
C ARG A 56 17.33 -12.44 -4.20
N ARG A 57 16.42 -13.29 -3.72
CA ARG A 57 16.15 -14.62 -4.30
C ARG A 57 15.61 -14.52 -5.72
N ARG A 58 14.65 -13.62 -5.94
CA ARG A 58 14.02 -13.36 -7.25
C ARG A 58 14.84 -12.43 -8.17
N ARG A 59 15.98 -11.93 -7.68
CA ARG A 59 16.87 -10.98 -8.38
C ARG A 59 16.12 -9.77 -8.97
N LEU A 60 15.11 -9.27 -8.24
CA LEU A 60 14.27 -8.17 -8.71
C LEU A 60 15.09 -6.89 -8.85
N THR A 61 15.03 -6.29 -10.03
CA THR A 61 15.68 -5.02 -10.34
C THR A 61 14.84 -3.83 -9.89
N ALA A 62 15.49 -2.66 -9.72
CA ALA A 62 14.79 -1.42 -9.42
C ALA A 62 13.74 -1.04 -10.49
N GLN A 63 13.93 -1.48 -11.74
CA GLN A 63 12.96 -1.27 -12.81
C GLN A 63 11.74 -2.19 -12.67
N GLU A 64 11.93 -3.46 -12.32
CA GLU A 64 10.83 -4.41 -12.09
C GLU A 64 10.00 -4.06 -10.86
N LEU A 65 10.65 -3.50 -9.83
CA LEU A 65 10.02 -2.94 -8.64
C LEU A 65 9.36 -1.58 -8.89
N GLY A 66 9.58 -0.95 -10.05
CA GLY A 66 9.06 0.38 -10.38
C GLY A 66 9.64 1.51 -9.54
N LEU A 67 10.85 1.32 -9.00
CA LEU A 67 11.61 2.32 -8.24
C LEU A 67 12.37 3.30 -9.16
N SER A 68 12.53 2.94 -10.45
CA SER A 68 13.15 3.83 -11.44
C SER A 68 12.29 5.05 -11.74
N TRP A 69 12.95 6.22 -11.88
CA TRP A 69 12.31 7.47 -12.28
C TRP A 69 12.11 7.60 -13.80
N ARG A 70 12.84 6.80 -14.59
CA ARG A 70 12.82 6.86 -16.06
C ARG A 70 11.42 6.70 -16.70
N PRO A 71 10.58 5.74 -16.26
CA PRO A 71 9.25 5.58 -16.85
C PRO A 71 8.22 6.60 -16.33
N LEU A 72 8.54 7.46 -15.36
CA LEU A 72 7.56 8.29 -14.64
C LEU A 72 6.75 9.19 -15.59
N ALA A 73 7.40 9.84 -16.56
CA ALA A 73 6.74 10.71 -17.53
C ALA A 73 5.77 9.95 -18.45
N SER A 74 6.13 8.70 -18.82
CA SER A 74 5.26 7.82 -19.60
C SER A 74 4.05 7.34 -18.77
N CYS A 75 4.29 6.98 -17.49
CA CYS A 75 3.24 6.59 -16.56
C CYS A 75 2.24 7.73 -16.33
N TRP A 76 2.75 8.96 -16.17
CA TRP A 76 1.94 10.15 -15.98
C TRP A 76 0.90 10.33 -17.09
N ARG A 77 1.33 10.26 -18.35
CA ARG A 77 0.45 10.35 -19.52
C ARG A 77 -0.58 9.22 -19.56
N SER A 78 -0.15 8.00 -19.26
CA SER A 78 -1.04 6.82 -19.28
C SER A 78 -2.15 6.91 -18.22
N TRP A 79 -1.89 7.60 -17.11
CA TRP A 79 -2.80 7.68 -15.95
C TRP A 79 -3.45 9.05 -15.80
N ALA A 80 -3.33 9.92 -16.81
CA ALA A 80 -3.76 11.32 -16.74
C ALA A 80 -5.19 11.54 -16.20
N PRO A 81 -6.22 10.75 -16.59
CA PRO A 81 -7.56 10.92 -16.03
C PRO A 81 -7.62 10.72 -14.51
N LEU A 82 -6.88 9.73 -13.98
CA LEU A 82 -6.81 9.48 -12.55
C LEU A 82 -6.06 10.58 -11.80
N TRP A 83 -5.01 11.13 -12.42
CA TRP A 83 -4.29 12.28 -11.88
C TRP A 83 -5.19 13.50 -11.77
N ILE A 84 -5.91 13.83 -12.85
CA ILE A 84 -6.82 14.98 -12.89
C ILE A 84 -7.93 14.82 -11.85
N LEU A 85 -8.56 13.64 -11.79
CA LEU A 85 -9.60 13.35 -10.79
C LEU A 85 -9.06 13.49 -9.37
N SER A 86 -7.92 12.85 -9.07
CA SER A 86 -7.34 12.86 -7.71
C SER A 86 -6.91 14.27 -7.31
N ALA A 87 -6.30 15.03 -8.22
CA ALA A 87 -5.93 16.42 -7.99
C ALA A 87 -7.16 17.31 -7.76
N GLY A 88 -8.20 17.16 -8.58
CA GLY A 88 -9.46 17.88 -8.42
C GLY A 88 -10.12 17.61 -7.07
N LEU A 89 -10.17 16.34 -6.64
CA LEU A 89 -10.67 15.97 -5.32
C LEU A 89 -9.85 16.59 -4.19
N VAL A 90 -8.52 16.53 -4.28
CA VAL A 90 -7.64 17.08 -3.24
C VAL A 90 -7.78 18.60 -3.15
N LEU A 91 -7.77 19.30 -4.28
CA LEU A 91 -7.91 20.75 -4.35
C LEU A 91 -9.30 21.20 -3.88
N GLY A 92 -10.35 20.52 -4.31
CA GLY A 92 -11.74 20.87 -3.96
C GLY A 92 -12.08 20.62 -2.50
N LEU A 93 -11.72 19.46 -1.96
CA LEU A 93 -12.05 19.07 -0.58
C LEU A 93 -11.05 19.62 0.45
N GLY A 94 -9.81 19.87 0.02
CA GLY A 94 -8.71 20.36 0.85
C GLY A 94 -8.53 21.88 0.80
N HIS A 95 -9.39 22.61 0.08
CA HIS A 95 -9.29 24.06 -0.06
C HIS A 95 -9.21 24.74 1.32
N GLY A 96 -8.12 25.45 1.59
CA GLY A 96 -7.84 26.08 2.89
C GLY A 96 -6.99 25.26 3.87
N ARG A 97 -6.69 23.98 3.59
CA ARG A 97 -5.84 23.11 4.45
C ARG A 97 -4.49 22.75 3.83
N LEU A 98 -4.41 22.78 2.50
CA LEU A 98 -3.29 22.24 1.71
C LEU A 98 -1.96 22.97 1.91
N PHE A 99 -2.00 24.24 2.33
CA PHE A 99 -0.81 25.09 2.41
C PHE A 99 -0.31 25.30 3.84
N HIS A 100 -0.85 24.56 4.82
CA HIS A 100 -0.28 24.54 6.16
C HIS A 100 0.91 23.58 6.22
N LEU A 101 2.01 24.02 6.83
CA LEU A 101 3.24 23.23 6.95
C LEU A 101 2.99 21.85 7.56
N ARG A 102 2.12 21.77 8.58
CA ARG A 102 1.72 20.51 9.20
C ARG A 102 1.03 19.55 8.22
N THR A 103 0.15 20.04 7.36
CA THR A 103 -0.51 19.23 6.33
C THR A 103 0.51 18.71 5.33
N LEU A 104 1.51 19.51 4.99
CA LEU A 104 2.58 19.11 4.07
C LEU A 104 3.51 18.06 4.69
N THR A 105 3.88 18.19 5.96
CA THR A 105 4.71 17.20 6.67
C THR A 105 3.96 15.88 6.84
N ASP A 106 2.69 15.95 7.25
CA ASP A 106 1.85 14.76 7.42
C ASP A 106 1.62 14.08 6.06
N GLY A 107 1.39 14.87 4.99
CA GLY A 107 1.26 14.38 3.62
C GLY A 107 2.54 13.71 3.10
N GLY A 108 3.72 14.26 3.40
CA GLY A 108 5.02 13.68 3.04
C GLY A 108 5.28 12.34 3.74
N ALA A 109 5.03 12.27 5.04
CA ALA A 109 5.13 11.03 5.80
C ALA A 109 4.14 9.97 5.27
N TYR A 110 2.92 10.39 4.94
CA TYR A 110 1.89 9.51 4.40
C TYR A 110 2.19 9.05 2.97
N PHE A 111 2.85 9.88 2.16
CA PHE A 111 3.38 9.49 0.87
C PHE A 111 4.48 8.44 1.00
N ALA A 112 5.43 8.61 1.93
CA ALA A 112 6.47 7.62 2.19
C ALA A 112 5.86 6.27 2.64
N TRP A 113 4.84 6.33 3.50
CA TRP A 113 4.09 5.16 3.94
C TRP A 113 3.35 4.48 2.77
N SER A 114 2.70 5.26 1.90
CA SER A 114 2.04 4.74 0.69
C SER A 114 3.03 4.12 -0.28
N ALA A 115 4.23 4.71 -0.43
CA ALA A 115 5.29 4.16 -1.26
C ALA A 115 5.77 2.80 -0.72
N LEU A 116 6.01 2.69 0.59
CA LEU A 116 6.36 1.42 1.22
C LEU A 116 5.29 0.36 0.98
N GLN A 117 4.02 0.70 1.21
CA GLN A 117 2.90 -0.21 0.94
C GLN A 117 2.87 -0.66 -0.52
N GLN A 118 3.00 0.27 -1.47
CA GLN A 118 2.98 -0.06 -2.90
C GLN A 118 4.18 -0.93 -3.30
N VAL A 119 5.38 -0.63 -2.83
CA VAL A 119 6.56 -1.45 -3.10
C VAL A 119 6.34 -2.89 -2.60
N VAL A 120 5.89 -3.05 -1.35
CA VAL A 120 5.65 -4.37 -0.75
C VAL A 120 4.50 -5.09 -1.45
N TYR A 121 3.38 -4.41 -1.67
CA TYR A 121 2.18 -4.97 -2.31
C TYR A 121 2.48 -5.46 -3.74
N GLN A 122 3.09 -4.61 -4.58
CA GLN A 122 3.38 -4.99 -5.96
C GLN A 122 4.40 -6.13 -6.01
N SER A 123 5.46 -6.08 -5.18
CA SER A 123 6.54 -7.08 -5.23
C SER A 123 6.22 -8.41 -4.55
N MET A 124 5.54 -8.40 -3.41
CA MET A 124 5.29 -9.60 -2.60
C MET A 124 3.94 -10.24 -2.87
N THR A 125 2.97 -9.51 -3.42
CA THR A 125 1.62 -10.02 -3.65
C THR A 125 1.31 -10.10 -5.12
N TYR A 126 1.32 -8.97 -5.83
CA TYR A 126 0.83 -8.93 -7.19
C TYR A 126 1.73 -9.69 -8.19
N LEU A 127 3.06 -9.51 -8.15
CA LEU A 127 3.95 -10.19 -9.10
C LEU A 127 3.90 -11.72 -9.00
N PRO A 128 4.03 -12.34 -7.80
CA PRO A 128 3.85 -13.79 -7.66
C PRO A 128 2.49 -14.30 -8.16
N LEU A 129 1.41 -13.56 -7.88
CA LEU A 129 0.07 -13.90 -8.39
C LEU A 129 -0.02 -13.76 -9.90
N ARG A 130 0.63 -12.74 -10.48
CA ARG A 130 0.60 -12.49 -11.93
C ARG A 130 1.33 -13.57 -12.72
N GLU A 131 2.36 -14.17 -12.14
CA GLU A 131 3.17 -15.23 -12.75
C GLU A 131 2.56 -16.63 -12.58
N SER A 132 1.80 -16.84 -11.51
CA SER A 132 1.16 -18.12 -11.20
C SER A 132 -0.27 -18.24 -11.72
N VAL A 133 -1.04 -17.14 -11.70
CA VAL A 133 -2.44 -17.12 -12.13
C VAL A 133 -2.50 -16.71 -13.59
N GLY A 134 -3.04 -17.59 -14.43
CA GLY A 134 -3.32 -17.29 -15.84
C GLY A 134 -4.35 -16.16 -15.98
N GLY A 135 -3.87 -14.92 -16.09
CA GLY A 135 -4.66 -13.74 -16.46
C GLY A 135 -4.45 -12.52 -15.57
N ARG A 136 -4.06 -11.40 -16.18
CA ARG A 136 -3.83 -10.10 -15.52
C ARG A 136 -4.97 -9.67 -14.59
N ARG A 137 -6.22 -9.71 -15.06
CA ARG A 137 -7.38 -9.22 -14.30
C ARG A 137 -7.66 -10.09 -13.07
N ARG A 138 -7.46 -11.41 -13.19
CA ARG A 138 -7.64 -12.36 -12.09
C ARG A 138 -6.56 -12.16 -11.03
N ALA A 139 -5.29 -12.07 -11.45
CA ALA A 139 -4.18 -11.78 -10.54
C ALA A 139 -4.37 -10.44 -9.81
N ALA A 140 -4.80 -9.38 -10.51
CA ALA A 140 -5.07 -8.08 -9.90
C ALA A 140 -6.24 -8.13 -8.91
N ALA A 141 -7.32 -8.86 -9.22
CA ALA A 141 -8.45 -9.01 -8.29
C ALA A 141 -8.06 -9.78 -7.02
N LEU A 142 -7.29 -10.87 -7.16
CA LEU A 142 -6.78 -11.63 -6.02
C LEU A 142 -5.82 -10.80 -5.16
N ALA A 143 -4.93 -10.03 -5.80
CA ALA A 143 -4.05 -9.10 -5.09
C ALA A 143 -4.86 -8.02 -4.36
N GLY A 144 -5.89 -7.45 -5.00
CA GLY A 144 -6.80 -6.50 -4.37
C GLY A 144 -7.54 -7.07 -3.17
N LEU A 145 -7.97 -8.33 -3.22
CA LEU A 145 -8.59 -9.03 -2.08
C LEU A 145 -7.60 -9.20 -0.92
N ALA A 146 -6.37 -9.61 -1.20
CA ALA A 146 -5.32 -9.70 -0.18
C ALA A 146 -5.06 -8.31 0.44
N PHE A 147 -4.95 -7.27 -0.38
CA PHE A 147 -4.75 -5.90 0.13
C PHE A 147 -5.91 -5.46 1.01
N ALA A 148 -7.16 -5.73 0.61
CA ALA A 148 -8.35 -5.42 1.41
C ALA A 148 -8.40 -6.15 2.75
N ALA A 149 -8.01 -7.43 2.77
CA ALA A 149 -8.00 -8.26 3.98
C ALA A 149 -7.04 -7.71 5.05
N VAL A 150 -5.89 -7.16 4.64
CA VAL A 150 -4.95 -6.49 5.56
C VAL A 150 -5.58 -5.29 6.26
N HIS A 151 -6.56 -4.63 5.62
CA HIS A 151 -7.21 -3.42 6.15
C HIS A 151 -8.51 -3.70 6.91
N ALA A 152 -8.87 -4.98 7.08
CA ALA A 152 -9.96 -5.35 7.95
C ALA A 152 -9.70 -4.89 9.40
N PRO A 153 -10.75 -4.56 10.18
CA PRO A 153 -12.19 -4.65 9.87
C PRO A 153 -12.79 -3.31 9.38
N ASN A 154 -11.97 -2.36 8.92
CA ASN A 154 -12.44 -1.00 8.68
C ASN A 154 -13.38 -0.93 7.46
N PRO A 155 -14.67 -0.55 7.64
CA PRO A 155 -15.69 -0.64 6.59
C PRO A 155 -15.49 0.39 5.46
N ILE A 156 -14.69 1.43 5.70
CA ILE A 156 -14.32 2.41 4.67
C ILE A 156 -13.08 1.92 3.91
N LEU A 157 -12.08 1.40 4.63
CA LEU A 157 -10.84 0.98 4.00
C LEU A 157 -10.98 -0.30 3.20
N ILE A 158 -11.73 -1.31 3.67
CA ILE A 158 -11.88 -2.58 2.95
C ILE A 158 -12.31 -2.36 1.49
N PRO A 159 -13.43 -1.66 1.18
CA PRO A 159 -13.83 -1.44 -0.21
C PRO A 159 -12.85 -0.52 -0.96
N ALA A 160 -12.33 0.53 -0.30
CA ALA A 160 -11.39 1.45 -0.93
C ALA A 160 -10.09 0.75 -1.36
N THR A 161 -9.55 -0.11 -0.49
CA THR A 161 -8.31 -0.86 -0.71
C THR A 161 -8.54 -2.05 -1.65
N LEU A 162 -9.73 -2.66 -1.68
CA LEU A 162 -10.06 -3.64 -2.72
C LEU A 162 -10.01 -3.02 -4.12
N VAL A 163 -10.66 -1.87 -4.29
CA VAL A 163 -10.66 -1.12 -5.56
C VAL A 163 -9.24 -0.65 -5.89
N TRP A 164 -8.57 0.02 -4.96
CA TRP A 164 -7.24 0.56 -5.18
C TRP A 164 -6.20 -0.53 -5.43
N GLY A 165 -6.21 -1.62 -4.67
CA GLY A 165 -5.32 -2.76 -4.88
C GLY A 165 -5.48 -3.35 -6.27
N THR A 166 -6.72 -3.57 -6.71
CA THR A 166 -7.00 -4.07 -8.06
C THR A 166 -6.54 -3.09 -9.14
N VAL A 167 -6.90 -1.80 -9.02
CA VAL A 167 -6.56 -0.77 -10.01
C VAL A 167 -5.06 -0.53 -10.06
N SER A 168 -4.40 -0.35 -8.91
CA SER A 168 -2.96 -0.10 -8.84
C SER A 168 -2.13 -1.24 -9.44
N SER A 169 -2.53 -2.50 -9.26
CA SER A 169 -1.90 -3.64 -9.94
C SER A 169 -2.02 -3.57 -11.47
N LEU A 170 -3.21 -3.22 -11.98
CA LEU A 170 -3.42 -3.05 -13.42
C LEU A 170 -2.66 -1.86 -14.00
N LEU A 171 -2.55 -0.77 -13.24
CA LEU A 171 -1.75 0.39 -13.59
C LEU A 171 -0.26 0.04 -13.60
N PHE A 172 0.21 -0.67 -12.57
CA PHE A 172 1.60 -1.11 -12.45
C PHE A 172 2.05 -1.98 -13.62
N GLU A 173 1.20 -2.91 -14.09
CA GLU A 173 1.53 -3.73 -15.27
C GLU A 173 1.65 -2.90 -16.57
N ARG A 174 0.88 -1.81 -16.70
CA ARG A 174 0.99 -0.89 -17.85
C ARG A 174 2.22 0.01 -17.74
N CYS A 175 2.51 0.50 -16.55
CA CYS A 175 3.65 1.36 -16.31
C CYS A 175 4.17 1.18 -14.88
N ARG A 176 5.40 0.67 -14.75
CA ARG A 176 5.97 0.29 -13.46
C ARG A 176 6.55 1.51 -12.76
N SER A 177 5.71 2.24 -12.05
CA SER A 177 6.14 3.32 -11.17
C SER A 177 5.43 3.25 -9.82
N VAL A 178 6.18 2.91 -8.78
CA VAL A 178 5.65 2.94 -7.41
C VAL A 178 5.46 4.38 -6.94
N TRP A 179 6.32 5.31 -7.34
CA TRP A 179 6.19 6.71 -6.97
C TRP A 179 4.87 7.32 -7.44
N GLY A 180 4.46 7.03 -8.68
CA GLY A 180 3.17 7.48 -9.20
C GLY A 180 1.99 6.84 -8.45
N LEU A 181 2.05 5.54 -8.17
CA LEU A 181 1.00 4.85 -7.41
C LEU A 181 0.91 5.37 -5.98
N ALA A 182 2.04 5.59 -5.32
CA ALA A 182 2.12 6.10 -3.96
C ALA A 182 1.48 7.50 -3.84
N LEU A 183 1.75 8.37 -4.81
CA LEU A 183 1.17 9.71 -4.81
C LEU A 183 -0.35 9.66 -5.10
N LEU A 184 -0.81 8.86 -6.06
CA LEU A 184 -2.24 8.62 -6.25
C LEU A 184 -2.91 8.07 -4.99
N GLN A 185 -2.31 7.08 -4.33
CA GLN A 185 -2.81 6.53 -3.08
C GLN A 185 -2.90 7.60 -1.98
N THR A 186 -1.88 8.45 -1.86
CA THR A 186 -1.82 9.56 -0.90
C THR A 186 -2.97 10.53 -1.12
N MET A 187 -3.20 10.92 -2.38
CA MET A 187 -4.25 11.87 -2.77
C MET A 187 -5.65 11.28 -2.54
N LEU A 188 -5.89 10.06 -3.02
CA LEU A 188 -7.16 9.37 -2.88
C LEU A 188 -7.51 9.07 -1.43
N SER A 189 -6.53 8.65 -0.63
CA SER A 189 -6.77 8.37 0.79
C SER A 189 -6.98 9.66 1.60
N SER A 190 -6.30 10.76 1.24
CA SER A 190 -6.56 12.08 1.83
C SER A 190 -8.00 12.54 1.54
N ALA A 191 -8.43 12.44 0.28
CA ALA A 191 -9.81 12.74 -0.11
C ALA A 191 -10.81 11.86 0.65
N LEU A 192 -10.55 10.55 0.72
CA LEU A 192 -11.39 9.59 1.44
C LEU A 192 -11.49 9.92 2.93
N LEU A 193 -10.38 10.33 3.56
CA LEU A 193 -10.36 10.73 4.97
C LEU A 193 -11.23 11.96 5.23
N TRP A 194 -11.29 12.90 4.28
CA TRP A 194 -12.07 14.12 4.43
C TRP A 194 -13.57 13.90 4.24
N ILE A 195 -13.98 12.92 3.44
CA ILE A 195 -15.40 12.63 3.18
C ILE A 195 -15.96 11.52 4.08
N ALA A 196 -15.12 10.63 4.60
CA ALA A 196 -15.59 9.47 5.34
C ALA A 196 -16.11 9.84 6.74
N PRO A 197 -17.27 9.31 7.18
CA PRO A 197 -17.78 9.56 8.52
C PRO A 197 -16.76 9.15 9.60
N PRO A 198 -16.41 10.02 10.57
CA PRO A 198 -15.35 9.74 11.54
C PRO A 198 -15.56 8.46 12.37
N HIS A 199 -16.83 8.13 12.66
CA HIS A 199 -17.19 6.94 13.44
C HIS A 199 -16.96 5.63 12.69
N LEU A 200 -17.06 5.65 11.34
CA LEU A 200 -16.78 4.51 10.47
C LEU A 200 -15.30 4.45 10.11
N SER A 201 -14.71 5.58 9.74
CA SER A 201 -13.32 5.65 9.30
C SER A 201 -12.35 5.39 10.44
N ARG A 202 -12.66 5.86 11.66
CA ARG A 202 -11.81 5.77 12.86
C ARG A 202 -10.35 6.11 12.57
N SER A 203 -10.12 7.15 11.76
CA SER A 203 -8.78 7.54 11.29
C SER A 203 -8.01 6.39 10.64
N PHE A 204 -8.72 5.58 9.84
CA PHE A 204 -8.16 4.44 9.09
C PHE A 204 -7.43 3.42 9.97
N ARG A 205 -7.85 3.27 11.23
CA ARG A 205 -7.38 2.18 12.09
C ARG A 205 -7.80 0.82 11.50
N ILE A 206 -6.93 -0.17 11.68
CA ILE A 206 -7.10 -1.55 11.20
C ILE A 206 -6.82 -2.53 12.35
N GLY A 207 -7.19 -3.80 12.17
CA GLY A 207 -7.02 -4.84 13.18
C GLY A 207 -7.67 -4.48 14.53
N PRO A 208 -7.09 -4.93 15.65
CA PRO A 208 -7.61 -4.65 16.99
C PRO A 208 -7.71 -3.15 17.32
N TYR A 209 -6.89 -2.30 16.70
CA TYR A 209 -6.96 -0.85 16.90
C TYR A 209 -8.26 -0.23 16.40
N TYR A 210 -8.92 -0.86 15.42
CA TYR A 210 -10.24 -0.40 14.97
C TYR A 210 -11.24 -0.42 16.13
N PHE A 211 -11.24 -1.49 16.94
CA PHE A 211 -12.21 -1.68 18.03
C PHE A 211 -11.88 -0.89 19.30
N ARG A 212 -10.59 -0.61 19.57
CA ARG A 212 -10.14 0.05 20.82
C ARG A 212 -10.49 1.54 20.93
N GLY A 213 -10.92 2.19 19.85
CA GLY A 213 -11.28 3.61 19.84
C GLY A 213 -12.73 3.87 20.22
N GLY A 214 -13.05 3.78 21.52
CA GLY A 214 -14.39 4.07 22.08
C GLY A 214 -14.42 4.86 23.39
N ALA A 215 -13.28 5.19 24.01
CA ALA A 215 -13.25 5.99 25.23
C ALA A 215 -12.07 6.97 25.21
N GLY A 216 -12.36 8.27 25.37
CA GLY A 216 -11.35 9.32 25.52
C GLY A 216 -11.22 10.23 24.29
N GLY A 217 -11.83 11.42 24.40
CA GLY A 217 -11.66 12.50 23.44
C GLY A 217 -10.26 13.12 23.48
N GLN A 218 -10.01 13.96 22.47
CA GLN A 218 -8.97 14.99 22.43
C GLN A 218 -7.52 14.50 22.63
N GLY A 219 -6.93 14.01 21.54
CA GLY A 219 -5.48 13.81 21.43
C GLY A 219 -5.11 13.67 19.96
N GLY A 220 -4.66 14.78 19.36
CA GLY A 220 -4.56 14.95 17.91
C GLY A 220 -3.83 13.83 17.16
N GLY A 221 -4.43 13.40 16.04
CA GLY A 221 -3.75 13.02 14.80
C GLY A 221 -2.49 12.16 14.87
N ARG A 222 -2.37 11.22 15.82
CA ARG A 222 -1.18 10.35 15.87
C ARG A 222 -1.34 9.19 14.88
N TRP A 223 -0.92 9.44 13.64
CA TRP A 223 -0.87 8.52 12.50
C TRP A 223 0.31 7.54 12.53
N MET A 224 0.89 7.28 13.70
CA MET A 224 2.05 6.40 13.87
C MET A 224 1.88 5.49 15.11
N PRO A 225 2.50 4.29 15.13
CA PRO A 225 2.74 3.55 16.37
C PRO A 225 3.35 4.48 17.42
N PRO A 226 2.97 4.36 18.70
CA PRO A 226 3.51 5.23 19.74
C PRO A 226 5.01 4.98 19.91
N VAL A 227 5.85 5.86 19.36
CA VAL A 227 7.21 6.05 19.86
C VAL A 227 7.04 6.67 21.25
N ARG A 228 7.67 6.04 22.25
CA ARG A 228 7.52 6.32 23.69
C ARG A 228 7.42 7.84 23.95
N SER A 229 6.34 8.27 24.56
CA SER A 229 6.28 9.59 25.19
C SER A 229 7.20 9.57 26.40
N GLU A 230 8.16 10.49 26.45
CA GLU A 230 8.89 10.76 27.69
C GLU A 230 7.92 11.20 28.80
N PRO A 231 8.26 10.96 30.08
CA PRO A 231 7.39 11.29 31.18
C PRO A 231 7.23 12.81 31.27
N SER A 232 5.97 13.26 31.36
CA SER A 232 5.64 14.64 31.66
C SER A 232 6.32 15.07 32.96
N SER A 233 7.23 16.03 32.87
CA SER A 233 7.72 16.78 34.03
C SER A 233 6.59 17.64 34.60
N MET A 234 6.47 17.53 35.93
CA MET A 234 5.64 18.24 36.92
C MET A 234 5.00 19.57 36.50
#